data_AF-A0A0F7NI63-F1
#
_entry.id   AF-A0A0F7NI63-F1
#
_cell.length_a   1.000
_cell.length_b   1.000
_cell.length_c   1.000
_cell.angle_alpha   90.00
_cell.angle_beta   90.00
_cell.angle_gamma   90.00
#
_symmetry.space_group_name_H-M   'P 1'
#
loop_
_entity.id
_entity.type
_entity.pdbx_description
1 polymer ?
#
loop_
_entity_poly.entity_id
_entity_poly.type
_entity_poly.pdbx_seq_one_letter_code
_entity_poly.pdbx_strand_id
1 'polypeptide(L)'
;MLMTVGDETEQVRELQARLRAEGVFDRSPTAYYGPVTADAVSAFQEDRGLPRTGETDVVTWERLLARTDEPTRDELYPPTSQAMEKPDPRCNEGRVLCVSKRSDTLRWMKDGEVLAAMDVRFGSQYTPTREGVFEVFLKSRHHVSTLYDTPMPYAMFFSGGQAVHYSADFAANGYAGASHGCVNVRDEAKIAKLFGDVRVGDKVVVYS
;
A
#
# COMPACT_ATOMS: atom_id res chain seq x y z
N MET A 1 25.72 8.68 -6.07
CA MET A 1 24.31 8.28 -6.02
C MET A 1 24.25 6.77 -6.17
N LEU A 2 23.51 6.08 -5.30
CA LEU A 2 23.23 4.64 -5.37
C LEU A 2 21.76 4.38 -5.69
N MET A 3 20.85 5.11 -5.03
CA MET A 3 19.41 5.06 -5.24
C MET A 3 18.82 6.48 -5.17
N THR A 4 17.84 6.79 -6.01
CA THR A 4 17.18 8.10 -6.10
C THR A 4 15.70 7.95 -6.46
N VAL A 5 15.01 9.08 -6.66
CA VAL A 5 13.59 9.11 -7.00
C VAL A 5 13.35 8.48 -8.38
N GLY A 6 12.52 7.44 -8.42
CA GLY A 6 12.18 6.70 -9.64
C GLY A 6 12.74 5.28 -9.74
N ASP A 7 13.72 4.90 -8.91
CA ASP A 7 14.28 3.53 -8.91
C ASP A 7 13.26 2.50 -8.40
N GLU A 8 13.20 1.30 -9.00
CA GLU A 8 12.40 0.17 -8.50
C GLU A 8 13.27 -1.09 -8.37
N THR A 9 13.79 -1.36 -7.16
CA THR A 9 14.75 -2.46 -6.90
C THR A 9 14.63 -3.04 -5.49
N GLU A 10 15.09 -4.28 -5.29
CA GLU A 10 15.16 -4.88 -3.95
C GLU A 10 16.17 -4.17 -3.01
N GLN A 11 17.14 -3.42 -3.54
CA GLN A 11 17.99 -2.57 -2.69
C GLN A 11 17.21 -1.36 -2.13
N VAL A 12 16.24 -0.84 -2.88
CA VAL A 12 15.28 0.15 -2.38
C VAL A 12 14.36 -0.46 -1.31
N ARG A 13 13.97 -1.74 -1.46
CA ARG A 13 13.22 -2.46 -0.41
C ARG A 13 14.04 -2.57 0.88
N GLU A 14 15.31 -2.91 0.76
CA GLU A 14 16.24 -2.96 1.90
C GLU A 14 16.41 -1.59 2.56
N LEU A 15 16.62 -0.53 1.76
CA LEU A 15 16.66 0.87 2.21
C LEU A 15 15.40 1.24 2.99
N GLN A 16 14.22 0.97 2.45
CA GLN A 16 12.94 1.24 3.11
C GLN A 16 12.80 0.45 4.43
N ALA A 17 13.19 -0.83 4.46
CA ALA A 17 13.16 -1.64 5.67
C ALA A 17 14.10 -1.10 6.77
N ARG A 18 15.34 -0.71 6.40
CA ARG A 18 16.30 -0.10 7.33
C ARG A 18 15.84 1.28 7.83
N LEU A 19 15.21 2.09 6.98
CA LEU A 19 14.60 3.37 7.38
C LEU A 19 13.39 3.18 8.32
N ARG A 20 12.68 2.02 8.28
CA ARG A 20 11.70 1.64 9.31
C ARG A 20 12.35 1.32 10.65
N ALA A 21 13.47 0.59 10.63
CA ALA A 21 14.22 0.25 11.85
C ALA A 21 14.77 1.51 12.56
N GLU A 22 15.20 2.51 11.80
CA GLU A 22 15.57 3.84 12.32
C GLU A 22 14.37 4.75 12.66
N GLY A 23 13.13 4.30 12.44
CA GLY A 23 11.90 5.01 12.79
C GLY A 23 11.53 6.23 11.91
N VAL A 24 12.26 6.46 10.81
CA VAL A 24 12.08 7.62 9.91
C VAL A 24 11.21 7.32 8.68
N PHE A 25 10.93 6.04 8.38
CA PHE A 25 9.97 5.60 7.37
C PHE A 25 8.91 4.72 8.03
N ASP A 26 7.63 4.96 7.77
CA ASP A 26 6.52 4.28 8.45
C ASP A 26 5.56 3.54 7.50
N ARG A 27 5.86 3.54 6.19
CA ARG A 27 5.19 2.75 5.15
C ARG A 27 5.86 1.40 4.97
N SER A 28 5.15 0.40 4.44
CA SER A 28 5.77 -0.89 4.11
C SER A 28 6.83 -0.72 3.01
N PRO A 29 7.88 -1.56 2.96
CA PRO A 29 8.81 -1.57 1.85
C PRO A 29 8.10 -2.00 0.54
N THR A 30 8.20 -1.15 -0.48
CA THR A 30 7.55 -1.32 -1.79
C THR A 30 8.54 -1.68 -2.90
N ALA A 31 9.84 -1.62 -2.62
CA ALA A 31 10.91 -1.59 -3.61
C ALA A 31 10.97 -0.32 -4.48
N TYR A 32 10.09 0.68 -4.26
CA TYR A 32 9.98 1.86 -5.14
C TYR A 32 10.45 3.20 -4.52
N TYR A 33 11.35 3.89 -5.23
CA TYR A 33 12.00 5.19 -4.98
C TYR A 33 11.04 6.38 -4.95
N GLY A 34 9.96 6.33 -4.16
CA GLY A 34 8.96 7.40 -4.11
C GLY A 34 9.39 8.64 -3.30
N PRO A 35 8.70 9.79 -3.46
CA PRO A 35 8.94 11.00 -2.66
C PRO A 35 8.93 10.75 -1.15
N VAL A 36 8.05 9.87 -0.65
CA VAL A 36 8.01 9.49 0.78
C VAL A 36 9.30 8.79 1.24
N THR A 37 9.99 8.08 0.33
CA THR A 37 11.32 7.51 0.60
C THR A 37 12.39 8.60 0.59
N ALA A 38 12.31 9.56 -0.35
CA ALA A 38 13.20 10.72 -0.38
C ALA A 38 13.06 11.61 0.87
N ASP A 39 11.84 11.81 1.37
CA ASP A 39 11.56 12.54 2.61
C ASP A 39 12.16 11.82 3.83
N ALA A 40 12.01 10.49 3.91
CA ALA A 40 12.62 9.68 4.98
C ALA A 40 14.16 9.63 4.90
N VAL A 41 14.73 9.61 3.69
CA VAL A 41 16.18 9.74 3.46
C VAL A 41 16.67 11.13 3.84
N SER A 42 15.91 12.19 3.53
CA SER A 42 16.21 13.57 3.93
C SER A 42 16.16 13.74 5.46
N ALA A 43 15.21 13.10 6.14
CA ALA A 43 15.12 13.08 7.61
C ALA A 43 16.27 12.29 8.24
N PHE A 44 16.63 11.12 7.68
CA PHE A 44 17.81 10.36 8.10
C PHE A 44 19.10 11.16 7.91
N GLN A 45 19.26 11.84 6.77
CA GLN A 45 20.41 12.70 6.49
C GLN A 45 20.52 13.82 7.52
N GLU A 46 19.41 14.48 7.88
CA GLU A 46 19.36 15.50 8.92
C GLU A 46 19.82 14.97 10.29
N ASP A 47 19.28 13.84 10.76
CA ASP A 47 19.66 13.19 12.03
C ASP A 47 21.10 12.64 12.03
N ARG A 48 21.73 12.50 10.86
CA ARG A 48 23.13 12.05 10.71
C ARG A 48 24.10 13.18 10.38
N GLY A 49 23.62 14.43 10.31
CA GLY A 49 24.43 15.61 9.97
C GLY A 49 24.95 15.63 8.53
N LEU A 50 24.25 14.95 7.62
CA LEU A 50 24.54 14.87 6.19
C LEU A 50 23.74 15.94 5.41
N PRO A 51 24.16 16.31 4.19
CA PRO A 51 23.34 17.13 3.31
C PRO A 51 22.00 16.47 3.02
N ARG A 52 20.90 17.21 3.19
CA ARG A 52 19.52 16.76 2.99
C ARG A 52 19.15 16.69 1.50
N THR A 53 19.77 15.79 0.75
CA THR A 53 19.50 15.61 -0.68
C THR A 53 18.19 14.88 -0.94
N GLY A 54 17.79 13.97 -0.03
CA GLY A 54 16.73 12.99 -0.32
C GLY A 54 17.13 11.95 -1.37
N GLU A 55 18.41 11.87 -1.71
CA GLU A 55 19.03 10.84 -2.56
C GLU A 55 19.94 9.97 -1.70
N THR A 56 19.94 8.65 -1.92
CA THR A 56 20.83 7.75 -1.17
C THR A 56 22.15 7.62 -1.93
N ASP A 57 23.19 8.25 -1.41
CA ASP A 57 24.57 8.07 -1.86
C ASP A 57 25.30 7.00 -1.04
N VAL A 58 26.60 6.79 -1.32
CA VAL A 58 27.42 5.78 -0.61
C VAL A 58 27.53 6.13 0.88
N VAL A 59 27.73 7.40 1.23
CA VAL A 59 27.87 7.82 2.64
C VAL A 59 26.56 7.64 3.39
N THR A 60 25.43 8.02 2.79
CA THR A 60 24.09 7.80 3.37
C THR A 60 23.82 6.30 3.58
N TRP A 61 24.19 5.46 2.61
CA TRP A 61 24.03 4.00 2.71
C TRP A 61 24.91 3.39 3.81
N GLU A 62 26.21 3.69 3.84
CA GLU A 62 27.13 3.20 4.87
C GLU A 62 26.70 3.62 6.28
N ARG A 63 26.18 4.85 6.46
CA ARG A 63 25.67 5.31 7.76
C ARG A 63 24.39 4.59 8.20
N LEU A 64 23.58 4.10 7.26
CA LEU A 64 22.38 3.32 7.55
C LEU A 64 22.73 1.86 7.86
N LEU A 65 23.63 1.26 7.07
CA LEU A 65 24.20 -0.07 7.35
C LEU A 65 24.86 -0.13 8.74
N ALA A 66 25.64 0.90 9.11
CA ALA A 66 26.33 0.96 10.40
C ALA A 66 25.40 1.12 11.64
N ARG A 67 24.09 1.16 11.44
CA ARG A 67 23.06 1.33 12.49
C ARG A 67 21.94 0.30 12.47
N THR A 68 21.83 -0.51 11.42
CA THR A 68 20.74 -1.46 11.23
C THR A 68 21.30 -2.83 10.87
N ASP A 69 20.77 -3.88 11.47
CA ASP A 69 21.08 -5.25 11.06
C ASP A 69 20.53 -5.54 9.64
N GLU A 70 20.96 -6.64 9.02
CA GLU A 70 20.41 -7.07 7.73
C GLU A 70 18.91 -7.40 7.88
N PRO A 71 17.99 -6.68 7.19
CA PRO A 71 16.56 -6.84 7.40
C PRO A 71 16.11 -8.27 7.13
N THR A 72 15.40 -8.87 8.09
CA THR A 72 14.83 -10.20 7.92
C THR A 72 13.80 -10.21 6.78
N ARG A 73 13.46 -11.40 6.29
CA ARG A 73 12.41 -11.57 5.28
C ARG A 73 11.09 -10.90 5.69
N ASP A 74 10.75 -10.93 6.97
CA ASP A 74 9.52 -10.35 7.51
C ASP A 74 9.65 -8.82 7.73
N GLU A 75 10.83 -8.22 7.62
CA GLU A 75 11.02 -6.77 7.62
C GLU A 75 11.07 -6.20 6.19
N LEU A 76 11.60 -6.96 5.23
CA LEU A 76 11.53 -6.68 3.79
C LEU A 76 10.09 -6.86 3.23
N TYR A 77 9.33 -7.80 3.79
CA TYR A 77 7.99 -8.18 3.34
C TYR A 77 7.01 -8.31 4.53
N PRO A 78 6.70 -7.22 5.24
CA PRO A 78 5.96 -7.26 6.50
C PRO A 78 4.59 -7.96 6.40
N PRO A 79 4.34 -9.01 7.22
CA PRO A 79 3.04 -9.67 7.25
C PRO A 79 1.99 -8.72 7.81
N THR A 80 0.92 -8.55 7.03
CA THR A 80 -0.09 -7.48 7.15
C THR A 80 -1.01 -7.67 8.37
N SER A 81 -0.45 -7.50 9.57
CA SER A 81 -1.00 -7.96 10.84
C SER A 81 -1.34 -6.82 11.82
N GLN A 82 -1.19 -5.55 11.42
CA GLN A 82 -1.57 -4.40 12.25
C GLN A 82 -3.08 -4.18 12.31
N ALA A 83 -3.76 -5.07 13.06
CA ALA A 83 -5.06 -4.78 13.69
C ALA A 83 -4.96 -3.69 14.78
N MET A 84 -3.75 -3.27 15.15
CA MET A 84 -3.48 -2.30 16.22
C MET A 84 -3.61 -0.82 15.80
N GLU A 85 -3.44 -0.49 14.51
CA GLU A 85 -3.69 0.88 14.04
C GLU A 85 -5.19 1.17 14.10
N LYS A 86 -5.61 2.20 14.86
CA LYS A 86 -7.02 2.60 14.95
C LYS A 86 -7.51 3.01 13.54
N PRO A 87 -8.69 2.55 13.09
CA PRO A 87 -9.28 3.02 11.84
C PRO A 87 -9.39 4.55 11.81
N ASP A 88 -9.25 5.14 10.62
CA ASP A 88 -9.57 6.55 10.40
C ASP A 88 -11.00 6.87 10.90
N PRO A 89 -11.25 8.00 11.59
CA PRO A 89 -12.57 8.33 12.13
C PRO A 89 -13.73 8.29 11.11
N ARG A 90 -13.45 8.55 9.82
CA ARG A 90 -14.43 8.46 8.72
C ARG A 90 -14.94 7.04 8.50
N CYS A 91 -14.25 6.02 9.02
CA CYS A 91 -14.63 4.61 8.99
C CYS A 91 -15.53 4.15 10.16
N ASN A 92 -15.80 5.00 11.15
CA ASN A 92 -16.51 4.59 12.37
C ASN A 92 -18.05 4.56 12.26
N GLU A 93 -18.62 5.06 11.17
CA GLU A 93 -20.07 5.18 11.00
C GLU A 93 -20.54 4.55 9.68
N GLY A 94 -21.64 3.80 9.73
CA GLY A 94 -22.22 3.13 8.58
C GLY A 94 -21.36 1.98 8.07
N ARG A 95 -21.62 1.57 6.82
CA ARG A 95 -20.93 0.47 6.14
C ARG A 95 -19.82 1.03 5.25
N VAL A 96 -18.59 0.54 5.43
CA VAL A 96 -17.41 1.18 4.82
C VAL A 96 -16.25 0.22 4.52
N LEU A 97 -15.71 0.36 3.32
CA LEU A 97 -14.41 -0.16 2.92
C LEU A 97 -13.33 0.84 3.38
N CYS A 98 -12.71 0.55 4.51
CA CYS A 98 -11.70 1.39 5.15
C CYS A 98 -10.30 0.93 4.71
N VAL A 99 -9.61 1.73 3.92
CA VAL A 99 -8.40 1.33 3.18
C VAL A 99 -7.20 2.18 3.61
N SER A 100 -6.31 1.59 4.42
CA SER A 100 -5.05 2.22 4.84
C SER A 100 -3.93 1.86 3.87
N LYS A 101 -3.33 2.89 3.26
CA LYS A 101 -2.10 2.82 2.46
C LYS A 101 -0.83 2.78 3.30
N ARG A 102 -0.95 2.93 4.63
CA ARG A 102 0.14 2.86 5.59
C ARG A 102 0.37 1.44 6.10
N SER A 103 -0.72 0.72 6.37
CA SER A 103 -0.71 -0.67 6.85
C SER A 103 -1.14 -1.70 5.79
N ASP A 104 -1.19 -1.32 4.51
CA ASP A 104 -1.56 -2.18 3.37
C ASP A 104 -2.82 -3.02 3.58
N THR A 105 -3.79 -2.46 4.32
CA THR A 105 -4.97 -3.18 4.78
C THR A 105 -6.26 -2.54 4.28
N LEU A 106 -7.11 -3.34 3.65
CA LEU A 106 -8.55 -3.05 3.53
C LEU A 106 -9.28 -3.74 4.68
N ARG A 107 -9.99 -2.94 5.47
CA ARG A 107 -10.91 -3.39 6.52
C ARG A 107 -12.33 -3.14 6.06
N TRP A 108 -13.14 -4.19 6.00
CA TRP A 108 -14.58 -4.07 5.84
C TRP A 108 -15.19 -3.80 7.21
N MET A 109 -15.85 -2.66 7.36
CA MET A 109 -16.33 -2.17 8.64
C MET A 109 -17.82 -1.84 8.62
N LYS A 110 -18.44 -1.97 9.79
CA LYS A 110 -19.80 -1.49 10.06
C LYS A 110 -19.84 -0.85 11.44
N ASP A 111 -20.21 0.43 11.49
CA ASP A 111 -20.47 1.16 12.75
C ASP A 111 -19.32 1.04 13.79
N GLY A 112 -18.08 1.09 13.29
CA GLY A 112 -16.83 0.96 14.07
C GLY A 112 -16.29 -0.46 14.24
N GLU A 113 -17.11 -1.49 14.01
CA GLU A 113 -16.69 -2.90 14.06
C GLU A 113 -15.97 -3.33 12.77
N VAL A 114 -14.89 -4.10 12.88
CA VAL A 114 -14.17 -4.70 11.74
C VAL A 114 -14.73 -6.09 11.46
N LEU A 115 -15.51 -6.22 10.37
CA LEU A 115 -16.18 -7.45 9.96
C LEU A 115 -15.27 -8.38 9.12
N ALA A 116 -14.28 -7.81 8.42
CA ALA A 116 -13.22 -8.55 7.74
C ALA A 116 -11.99 -7.66 7.52
N ALA A 117 -10.81 -8.27 7.41
CA ALA A 117 -9.58 -7.60 7.00
C ALA A 117 -8.85 -8.42 5.93
N MET A 118 -8.30 -7.71 4.93
CA MET A 118 -7.52 -8.30 3.84
C MET A 118 -6.40 -7.37 3.40
N ASP A 119 -5.29 -8.00 3.09
CA ASP A 119 -4.06 -7.40 2.59
C ASP A 119 -4.31 -6.87 1.17
N VAL A 120 -3.83 -5.66 0.88
CA VAL A 120 -4.06 -4.96 -0.38
C VAL A 120 -2.80 -4.31 -0.94
N ARG A 121 -2.71 -4.23 -2.28
CA ARG A 121 -1.61 -3.57 -3.00
C ARG A 121 -2.15 -2.44 -3.89
N PHE A 122 -1.49 -1.29 -3.85
CA PHE A 122 -1.98 -0.03 -4.45
C PHE A 122 -1.34 0.31 -5.79
N GLY A 123 -1.83 1.39 -6.39
CA GLY A 123 -1.21 2.02 -7.55
C GLY A 123 0.19 2.58 -7.25
N SER A 124 1.06 2.55 -8.26
CA SER A 124 2.39 3.19 -8.21
C SER A 124 2.30 4.73 -8.06
N GLN A 125 3.45 5.42 -7.95
CA GLN A 125 3.54 6.90 -7.98
C GLN A 125 2.60 7.52 -9.07
N TYR A 126 2.55 6.85 -10.23
CA TYR A 126 2.33 7.44 -11.57
C TYR A 126 0.91 7.05 -12.05
N THR A 127 0.27 6.12 -11.32
CA THR A 127 -1.15 5.78 -11.40
C THR A 127 -1.70 5.58 -9.97
N PRO A 128 -1.56 6.56 -9.04
CA PRO A 128 -1.74 6.32 -7.62
C PRO A 128 -3.21 6.06 -7.26
N THR A 129 -3.46 5.14 -6.34
CA THR A 129 -4.78 4.97 -5.73
C THR A 129 -5.15 6.26 -4.99
N ARG A 130 -6.27 6.88 -5.39
CA ARG A 130 -6.68 8.19 -4.89
C ARG A 130 -7.18 8.10 -3.46
N GLU A 131 -6.72 9.02 -2.62
CA GLU A 131 -7.22 9.20 -1.26
C GLU A 131 -8.47 10.08 -1.23
N GLY A 132 -9.29 9.90 -0.19
CA GLY A 132 -10.54 10.63 -0.04
C GLY A 132 -11.67 9.75 0.52
N VAL A 133 -12.89 10.26 0.40
CA VAL A 133 -14.13 9.54 0.69
C VAL A 133 -14.89 9.38 -0.62
N PHE A 134 -15.32 8.16 -0.91
CA PHE A 134 -16.02 7.77 -2.12
C PHE A 134 -17.15 6.79 -1.77
N GLU A 135 -17.88 6.31 -2.78
CA GLU A 135 -18.88 5.25 -2.66
C GLU A 135 -18.65 4.21 -3.75
N VAL A 136 -18.99 2.94 -3.49
CA VAL A 136 -18.99 1.90 -4.52
C VAL A 136 -20.12 2.19 -5.51
N PHE A 137 -19.81 2.68 -6.71
CA PHE A 137 -20.82 3.09 -7.70
C PHE A 137 -21.13 2.00 -8.73
N LEU A 138 -20.22 1.05 -8.95
CA LEU A 138 -20.39 -0.07 -9.89
C LEU A 138 -19.72 -1.34 -9.33
N LYS A 139 -20.36 -2.49 -9.57
CA LYS A 139 -19.85 -3.81 -9.21
C LYS A 139 -19.91 -4.76 -10.41
N SER A 140 -18.83 -5.50 -10.68
CA SER A 140 -18.81 -6.57 -11.68
C SER A 140 -17.97 -7.75 -11.22
N ARG A 141 -18.57 -8.96 -11.24
CA ARG A 141 -17.93 -10.19 -10.74
C ARG A 141 -16.82 -10.69 -11.68
N HIS A 142 -16.99 -10.49 -12.98
CA HIS A 142 -16.11 -11.01 -14.04
C HIS A 142 -15.68 -9.86 -14.96
N HIS A 143 -15.17 -8.78 -14.39
CA HIS A 143 -14.68 -7.64 -15.17
C HIS A 143 -13.36 -7.99 -15.87
N VAL A 144 -13.14 -7.42 -17.04
CA VAL A 144 -11.85 -7.42 -17.76
C VAL A 144 -11.57 -5.97 -18.14
N SER A 145 -10.38 -5.48 -17.80
CA SER A 145 -10.00 -4.10 -18.08
C SER A 145 -9.81 -3.86 -19.57
N THR A 146 -10.61 -2.99 -20.18
CA THR A 146 -10.43 -2.58 -21.59
C THR A 146 -9.18 -1.74 -21.85
N LEU A 147 -8.48 -1.30 -20.79
CA LEU A 147 -7.23 -0.54 -20.87
C LEU A 147 -5.97 -1.42 -20.77
N TYR A 148 -6.08 -2.59 -20.14
CA TYR A 148 -4.94 -3.46 -19.81
C TYR A 148 -5.16 -4.94 -20.22
N ASP A 149 -6.27 -5.25 -20.88
CA ASP A 149 -6.75 -6.60 -21.26
C ASP A 149 -6.64 -7.66 -20.15
N THR A 150 -6.75 -7.19 -18.89
CA THR A 150 -6.44 -7.97 -17.69
C THR A 150 -7.72 -8.26 -16.90
N PRO A 151 -7.99 -9.51 -16.48
CA PRO A 151 -9.10 -9.83 -15.59
C PRO A 151 -9.02 -9.08 -14.26
N MET A 152 -10.16 -8.52 -13.83
CA MET A 152 -10.37 -7.90 -12.53
C MET A 152 -11.56 -8.57 -11.83
N PRO A 153 -11.43 -9.82 -11.32
CA PRO A 153 -12.54 -10.50 -10.68
C PRO A 153 -13.01 -9.76 -9.42
N TYR A 154 -14.32 -9.78 -9.17
CA TYR A 154 -14.96 -9.15 -8.02
C TYR A 154 -14.72 -7.61 -7.93
N ALA A 155 -14.60 -6.93 -9.08
CA ALA A 155 -14.35 -5.49 -9.13
C ALA A 155 -15.49 -4.64 -8.53
N MET A 156 -15.14 -3.78 -7.59
CA MET A 156 -16.00 -2.81 -6.92
C MET A 156 -15.42 -1.41 -7.13
N PHE A 157 -15.95 -0.68 -8.12
CA PHE A 157 -15.44 0.63 -8.55
C PHE A 157 -15.91 1.75 -7.62
N PHE A 158 -14.97 2.64 -7.27
CA PHE A 158 -15.22 3.74 -6.33
C PHE A 158 -14.69 5.11 -6.81
N SER A 159 -13.69 5.15 -7.70
CA SER A 159 -13.12 6.42 -8.19
C SER A 159 -12.81 6.36 -9.69
N GLY A 160 -13.84 6.54 -10.51
CA GLY A 160 -13.75 6.32 -11.97
C GLY A 160 -13.28 4.91 -12.27
N GLY A 161 -12.18 4.75 -13.01
CA GLY A 161 -11.58 3.43 -13.30
C GLY A 161 -10.95 2.70 -12.10
N GLN A 162 -10.84 3.32 -10.91
CA GLN A 162 -10.25 2.67 -9.74
C GLN A 162 -11.29 1.84 -8.97
N ALA A 163 -10.93 0.58 -8.71
CA ALA A 163 -11.75 -0.42 -8.03
C ALA A 163 -10.97 -1.20 -6.97
N VAL A 164 -11.69 -1.79 -6.02
CA VAL A 164 -11.20 -2.94 -5.23
C VAL A 164 -11.47 -4.21 -6.06
N HIS A 165 -10.47 -5.04 -6.34
CA HIS A 165 -10.64 -6.28 -7.10
C HIS A 165 -9.58 -7.35 -6.76
N TYR A 166 -9.82 -8.60 -7.14
CA TYR A 166 -8.83 -9.68 -7.00
C TYR A 166 -7.70 -9.50 -8.02
N SER A 167 -6.47 -9.79 -7.62
CA SER A 167 -5.31 -9.81 -8.51
C SER A 167 -4.51 -11.10 -8.30
N ALA A 168 -4.52 -11.97 -9.32
CA ALA A 168 -3.71 -13.19 -9.34
C ALA A 168 -2.20 -12.89 -9.31
N ASP A 169 -1.77 -11.76 -9.89
CA ASP A 169 -0.39 -11.27 -9.76
C ASP A 169 -0.04 -10.93 -8.30
N PHE A 170 -0.91 -10.20 -7.58
CA PHE A 170 -0.67 -9.93 -6.16
C PHE A 170 -0.73 -11.22 -5.30
N ALA A 171 -1.53 -12.21 -5.70
CA ALA A 171 -1.54 -13.52 -5.06
C ALA A 171 -0.25 -14.33 -5.27
N ALA A 172 0.39 -14.23 -6.44
CA ALA A 172 1.63 -14.93 -6.76
C ALA A 172 2.88 -14.18 -6.25
N ASN A 173 2.96 -12.87 -6.51
CA ASN A 173 4.17 -12.05 -6.36
C ASN A 173 4.15 -11.13 -5.14
N GLY A 174 3.01 -10.98 -4.45
CA GLY A 174 2.91 -10.15 -3.26
C GLY A 174 3.26 -8.68 -3.53
N TYR A 175 3.99 -8.06 -2.60
CA TYR A 175 4.39 -6.65 -2.65
C TYR A 175 5.58 -6.36 -3.59
N ALA A 176 5.91 -7.26 -4.51
CA ALA A 176 6.71 -6.94 -5.68
C ALA A 176 5.81 -6.35 -6.77
N GLY A 177 6.18 -5.18 -7.31
CA GLY A 177 5.38 -4.41 -8.26
C GLY A 177 4.13 -3.75 -7.64
N ALA A 178 3.34 -3.09 -8.49
CA ALA A 178 2.20 -2.26 -8.09
C ALA A 178 0.91 -2.62 -8.85
N SER A 179 -0.17 -1.87 -8.63
CA SER A 179 -1.34 -1.84 -9.52
C SER A 179 -1.30 -0.60 -10.43
N HIS A 180 -2.30 -0.46 -11.31
CA HIS A 180 -2.55 0.77 -12.08
C HIS A 180 -3.59 1.69 -11.40
N GLY A 181 -3.56 1.78 -10.07
CA GLY A 181 -4.42 2.64 -9.25
C GLY A 181 -5.58 1.94 -8.56
N CYS A 182 -5.84 0.68 -8.91
CA CYS A 182 -6.79 -0.16 -8.19
C CYS A 182 -6.24 -0.62 -6.83
N VAL A 183 -7.14 -1.10 -5.98
CA VAL A 183 -6.84 -1.74 -4.70
C VAL A 183 -6.89 -3.25 -4.94
N ASN A 184 -5.72 -3.83 -5.26
CA ASN A 184 -5.59 -5.26 -5.54
C ASN A 184 -5.70 -6.04 -4.23
N VAL A 185 -6.56 -7.06 -4.16
CA VAL A 185 -6.62 -8.04 -3.06
C VAL A 185 -5.99 -9.36 -3.50
N ARG A 186 -5.18 -10.00 -2.63
CA ARG A 186 -4.53 -11.30 -2.92
C ARG A 186 -5.33 -12.54 -2.48
N ASP A 187 -6.29 -12.38 -1.57
CA ASP A 187 -7.13 -13.46 -1.07
C ASP A 187 -8.46 -13.50 -1.84
N GLU A 188 -8.56 -14.42 -2.82
CA GLU A 188 -9.76 -14.53 -3.66
C GLU A 188 -11.00 -14.88 -2.84
N ALA A 189 -10.89 -15.75 -1.83
CA ALA A 189 -12.02 -16.18 -1.01
C ALA A 189 -12.58 -15.02 -0.16
N LYS A 190 -11.69 -14.21 0.46
CA LYS A 190 -12.10 -13.02 1.21
C LYS A 190 -12.78 -11.99 0.32
N ILE A 191 -12.24 -11.67 -0.87
CA ILE A 191 -12.89 -10.70 -1.75
C ILE A 191 -14.17 -11.24 -2.41
N ALA A 192 -14.24 -12.54 -2.72
CA ALA A 192 -15.47 -13.16 -3.20
C ALA A 192 -16.61 -13.06 -2.17
N LYS A 193 -16.30 -13.23 -0.87
CA LYS A 193 -17.24 -12.97 0.23
C LYS A 193 -17.57 -11.47 0.35
N LEU A 194 -16.56 -10.60 0.37
CA LEU A 194 -16.73 -9.15 0.48
C LEU A 194 -17.63 -8.59 -0.64
N PHE A 195 -17.47 -9.09 -1.86
CA PHE A 195 -18.30 -8.75 -3.00
C PHE A 195 -19.75 -9.24 -2.85
N GLY A 196 -20.02 -10.27 -2.04
CA GLY A 196 -21.36 -10.62 -1.59
C GLY A 196 -21.92 -9.62 -0.56
N ASP A 197 -21.10 -9.27 0.44
CA ASP A 197 -21.49 -8.42 1.57
C ASP A 197 -21.71 -6.94 1.20
N VAL A 198 -20.87 -6.39 0.31
CA VAL A 198 -20.86 -4.98 -0.14
C VAL A 198 -21.99 -4.67 -1.12
N ARG A 199 -22.48 -3.44 -1.11
CA ARG A 199 -23.58 -2.90 -1.94
C ARG A 199 -23.07 -1.71 -2.75
N VAL A 200 -23.81 -1.36 -3.82
CA VAL A 200 -23.66 -0.05 -4.45
C VAL A 200 -24.16 1.01 -3.45
N GLY A 201 -23.41 2.10 -3.29
CA GLY A 201 -23.64 3.13 -2.26
C GLY A 201 -23.01 2.83 -0.88
N ASP A 202 -22.31 1.70 -0.69
CA ASP A 202 -21.46 1.55 0.51
C ASP A 202 -20.22 2.46 0.38
N LYS A 203 -19.83 3.09 1.50
CA LYS A 203 -18.74 4.07 1.56
C LYS A 203 -17.38 3.41 1.34
N VAL A 204 -16.45 4.16 0.75
CA VAL A 204 -15.02 3.81 0.65
C VAL A 204 -14.21 4.97 1.21
N VAL A 205 -13.31 4.70 2.13
CA VAL A 205 -12.36 5.70 2.67
C VAL A 205 -10.96 5.20 2.37
N VAL A 206 -10.21 5.96 1.57
CA VAL A 206 -8.81 5.66 1.24
C VAL A 206 -7.94 6.74 1.88
N TYR A 207 -6.95 6.33 2.66
CA TYR A 207 -6.08 7.21 3.44
C TYR A 207 -4.67 6.64 3.57
N SER A 208 -3.73 7.51 3.94
CA SER A 208 -2.35 7.21 4.31
C SER A 208 -2.08 7.59 5.77
#